data_AF-A0A4R2BZK0-F1
#
_entry.id   AF-A0A4R2BZK0-F1
#
_cell.length_a   1.000
_cell.length_b   1.000
_cell.length_c   1.000
_cell.angle_alpha   90.00
_cell.angle_beta   90.00
_cell.angle_gamma   90.00
#
_symmetry.space_group_name_H-M   'P 1'
#
loop_
_entity.id
_entity.type
_entity.pdbx_description
1 polymer ?
#
loop_
_entity_poly.entity_id
_entity_poly.type
_entity_poly.pdbx_seq_one_letter_code
_entity_poly.pdbx_strand_id
1 'polypeptide(L)'
;MVKNVVKYGVRYGPMAFEAVKHGREPAQQALQAALAKRSARKRALEHALTVRDGSLLKVIKEGQAIFFVFSGDAIVTTYPPVPQSSYPELLRHADLDRREDAVALTAQKPRVSPRLPHLKRRG
;
A
#
# COMPACT_ATOMS: atom_id res chain seq x y z
N MET A 1 -59.79 -6.70 -10.12
CA MET A 1 -58.93 -7.14 -9.00
C MET A 1 -57.48 -6.94 -9.43
N VAL A 2 -56.70 -6.26 -8.58
CA VAL A 2 -55.39 -5.61 -8.75
C VAL A 2 -54.28 -6.71 -8.81
N LYS A 3 -53.10 -6.66 -9.49
CA LYS A 3 -51.99 -5.70 -9.37
C LYS A 3 -50.91 -5.79 -10.47
N ASN A 4 -50.55 -4.60 -10.95
CA ASN A 4 -49.30 -4.18 -11.60
C ASN A 4 -48.03 -4.64 -10.86
N VAL A 5 -47.12 -5.37 -11.50
CA VAL A 5 -45.67 -5.37 -11.16
C VAL A 5 -44.79 -5.78 -12.36
N VAL A 6 -44.79 -5.03 -13.48
CA VAL A 6 -43.66 -5.14 -14.44
C VAL A 6 -43.52 -3.82 -15.20
N LYS A 7 -42.99 -2.75 -14.59
CA LYS A 7 -42.57 -1.56 -15.36
C LYS A 7 -41.75 -0.52 -14.57
N TYR A 8 -40.69 -0.92 -13.86
CA TYR A 8 -39.81 0.08 -13.22
C TYR A 8 -38.31 -0.27 -13.19
N GLY A 9 -37.82 -1.14 -14.09
CA GLY A 9 -36.39 -1.51 -14.13
C GLY A 9 -35.54 -0.90 -15.25
N VAL A 10 -36.14 -0.26 -16.27
CA VAL A 10 -35.46 -0.10 -17.58
C VAL A 10 -34.88 1.30 -17.82
N ARG A 11 -35.23 2.31 -17.01
CA ARG A 11 -34.81 3.70 -17.28
C ARG A 11 -33.46 4.13 -16.70
N TYR A 12 -32.83 3.35 -15.82
CA TYR A 12 -31.55 3.71 -15.18
C TYR A 12 -30.46 2.61 -15.22
N GLY A 13 -30.66 1.55 -16.01
CA GLY A 13 -29.69 0.46 -16.13
C GLY A 13 -28.37 0.82 -16.85
N PRO A 14 -28.38 1.49 -18.03
CA PRO A 14 -27.17 1.63 -18.83
C PRO A 14 -26.16 2.67 -18.33
N MET A 15 -26.63 3.84 -17.84
CA MET A 15 -25.74 4.92 -17.37
C MET A 15 -24.95 4.55 -16.10
N ALA A 16 -25.55 3.77 -15.20
CA ALA A 16 -24.86 3.27 -14.00
C ALA A 16 -23.81 2.19 -14.36
N PHE A 17 -24.04 1.42 -15.43
CA PHE A 17 -23.13 0.35 -15.84
C PHE A 17 -21.83 0.90 -16.43
N GLU A 18 -21.89 2.03 -17.13
CA GLU A 18 -20.71 2.69 -17.71
C GLU A 18 -19.87 3.41 -16.64
N ALA A 19 -20.50 4.06 -15.65
CA ALA A 19 -19.80 4.63 -14.50
C ALA A 19 -19.12 3.56 -13.63
N VAL A 20 -19.73 2.38 -13.48
CA VAL A 20 -19.13 1.23 -12.77
C VAL A 20 -18.02 0.57 -13.60
N LYS A 21 -18.12 0.55 -14.93
CA LYS A 21 -17.07 0.02 -15.81
C LYS A 21 -15.83 0.92 -15.80
N HIS A 22 -15.98 2.24 -15.93
CA HIS A 22 -14.85 3.18 -15.87
C HIS A 22 -14.30 3.38 -14.46
N GLY A 23 -15.09 3.16 -13.40
CA GLY A 23 -14.61 3.20 -12.01
C GLY A 23 -13.81 1.96 -11.57
N ARG A 24 -13.88 0.85 -12.32
CA ARG A 24 -13.14 -0.39 -12.00
C ARG A 24 -11.65 -0.28 -12.29
N GLU A 25 -11.26 0.39 -13.36
CA GLU A 25 -9.85 0.57 -13.74
C GLU A 25 -9.04 1.34 -12.66
N PRO A 26 -9.46 2.51 -12.15
CA PRO A 26 -8.73 3.21 -11.10
C PRO A 26 -8.75 2.44 -9.77
N ALA A 27 -9.85 1.75 -9.45
CA ALA A 27 -9.92 0.92 -8.25
C ALA A 27 -8.96 -0.29 -8.32
N GLN A 28 -8.83 -0.91 -9.49
CA GLN A 28 -7.88 -2.00 -9.73
C GLN A 28 -6.43 -1.51 -9.65
N GLN A 29 -6.12 -0.35 -10.24
CA GLN A 29 -4.79 0.26 -10.16
C GLN A 29 -4.39 0.58 -8.71
N ALA A 30 -5.30 1.16 -7.92
CA ALA A 30 -5.05 1.43 -6.50
C ALA A 30 -4.80 0.14 -5.71
N LEU A 31 -5.56 -0.93 -5.99
CA LEU A 31 -5.36 -2.23 -5.36
C LEU A 31 -4.00 -2.84 -5.74
N GLN A 32 -3.63 -2.80 -7.02
CA GLN A 32 -2.34 -3.27 -7.49
C GLN A 32 -1.18 -2.48 -6.88
N ALA A 33 -1.29 -1.15 -6.81
CA ALA A 33 -0.29 -0.29 -6.17
C ALA A 33 -0.14 -0.61 -4.67
N ALA A 34 -1.25 -0.87 -3.97
CA ALA A 34 -1.23 -1.27 -2.56
C ALA A 34 -0.54 -2.64 -2.37
N LEU A 35 -0.82 -3.61 -3.24
CA LEU A 35 -0.19 -4.92 -3.23
C LEU A 35 1.30 -4.82 -3.55
N ALA A 36 1.67 -4.07 -4.57
CA ALA A 36 3.06 -3.82 -4.97
C ALA A 36 3.84 -3.14 -3.84
N LYS A 37 3.25 -2.17 -3.15
CA LYS A 37 3.85 -1.54 -1.96
C LYS A 37 4.06 -2.55 -0.84
N ARG A 38 3.10 -3.44 -0.58
CA ARG A 38 3.22 -4.45 0.47
C ARG A 38 4.31 -5.47 0.16
N SER A 39 4.38 -5.94 -1.09
CA SER A 39 5.42 -6.88 -1.52
C SER A 39 6.81 -6.24 -1.53
N ALA A 40 6.93 -4.99 -2.00
CA ALA A 40 8.16 -4.21 -1.97
C ALA A 40 8.67 -4.04 -0.53
N ARG A 41 7.80 -3.65 0.40
CA ARG A 41 8.17 -3.53 1.82
C ARG A 41 8.65 -4.87 2.40
N LYS A 42 7.94 -5.96 2.11
CA LYS A 42 8.30 -7.30 2.61
C LYS A 42 9.69 -7.70 2.12
N ARG A 43 9.97 -7.55 0.83
CA ARG A 43 11.29 -7.87 0.24
C ARG A 43 12.40 -6.98 0.80
N ALA A 44 12.12 -5.68 0.95
CA ALA A 44 13.08 -4.75 1.52
C ALA A 44 13.45 -5.13 2.95
N LEU A 45 12.46 -5.53 3.75
CA LEU A 45 12.66 -5.97 5.13
C LEU A 45 13.40 -7.31 5.19
N GLU A 46 13.02 -8.29 4.37
CA GLU A 46 13.75 -9.56 4.28
C GLU A 46 15.22 -9.33 3.93
N HIS A 47 15.52 -8.43 2.99
CA HIS A 47 16.88 -8.09 2.64
C HIS A 47 17.61 -7.29 3.74
N ALA A 48 16.93 -6.33 4.38
CA ALA A 48 17.50 -5.58 5.49
C ALA A 48 17.91 -6.48 6.67
N LEU A 49 17.19 -7.58 6.91
CA LEU A 49 17.55 -8.57 7.93
C LEU A 49 18.81 -9.39 7.60
N THR A 50 19.18 -9.47 6.31
CA THR A 50 20.37 -10.22 5.87
C THR A 50 21.65 -9.39 5.89
N VAL A 51 21.55 -8.06 5.97
CA VAL A 51 22.70 -7.16 6.02
C VAL A 51 23.03 -6.77 7.46
N ARG A 52 24.29 -6.41 7.70
CA ARG A 52 24.76 -5.95 9.00
C ARG A 52 24.21 -4.55 9.29
N ASP A 53 23.72 -4.32 10.50
CA ASP A 53 23.13 -3.04 10.95
C ASP A 53 22.07 -2.53 9.96
N GLY A 54 21.18 -3.45 9.58
CA GLY A 54 20.20 -3.26 8.53
C GLY A 54 19.06 -2.34 8.92
N SER A 55 18.82 -1.31 8.12
CA SER A 55 17.72 -0.37 8.32
C SER A 55 17.00 -0.02 7.02
N LEU A 56 15.78 0.49 7.16
CA LEU A 56 14.87 0.80 6.07
C LEU A 56 14.44 2.25 6.10
N LEU A 57 14.51 2.93 4.96
CA LEU A 57 13.88 4.24 4.77
C LEU A 57 12.82 4.16 3.69
N LYS A 58 11.61 4.58 4.02
CA LYS A 58 10.52 4.69 3.05
C LYS A 58 10.47 6.11 2.50
N VAL A 59 10.72 6.24 1.20
CA VAL A 59 10.55 7.48 0.43
C VAL A 59 9.33 7.33 -0.46
N ILE A 60 8.55 8.41 -0.64
CA ILE A 60 7.43 8.43 -1.58
C ILE A 60 7.77 9.42 -2.69
N LYS A 61 7.78 8.95 -3.94
CA LYS A 61 7.95 9.77 -5.14
C LYS A 61 6.80 9.44 -6.09
N GLU A 62 6.10 10.46 -6.55
CA GLU A 62 5.02 10.31 -7.56
C GLU A 62 3.95 9.27 -7.18
N GLY A 63 3.63 9.18 -5.89
CA GLY A 63 2.66 8.20 -5.37
C GLY A 63 3.20 6.77 -5.21
N GLN A 64 4.43 6.49 -5.65
CA GLN A 64 5.10 5.22 -5.46
C GLN A 64 5.94 5.23 -4.17
N ALA A 65 5.80 4.18 -3.36
CA ALA A 65 6.64 3.97 -2.19
C ALA A 65 7.91 3.20 -2.59
N ILE A 66 9.06 3.83 -2.38
CA ILE A 66 10.39 3.26 -2.59
C ILE A 66 11.01 3.02 -1.21
N PHE A 67 11.42 1.79 -0.95
CA PHE A 67 12.06 1.38 0.28
C PHE A 67 13.55 1.23 0.05
N PHE A 68 14.34 2.13 0.63
CA PHE A 68 15.80 2.05 0.64
C PHE A 68 16.24 1.12 1.76
N VAL A 69 17.11 0.18 1.45
CA VAL A 69 17.76 -0.71 2.41
C VAL A 69 19.17 -0.21 2.64
N PHE A 70 19.51 0.00 3.91
CA PHE A 70 20.82 0.45 4.36
C PHE A 70 21.54 -0.64 5.12
N SER A 71 22.88 -0.57 5.11
CA SER A 71 23.77 -1.27 6.04
C SER A 71 24.63 -0.19 6.69
N GLY A 72 24.36 0.12 7.96
CA GLY A 72 24.85 1.36 8.57
C GLY A 72 24.41 2.59 7.76
N ASP A 73 25.38 3.32 7.21
CA ASP A 73 25.14 4.51 6.37
C ASP A 73 25.22 4.27 4.85
N ALA A 74 25.56 3.05 4.43
CA ALA A 74 25.63 2.71 3.02
C ALA A 74 24.26 2.24 2.51
N ILE A 75 23.83 2.77 1.36
CA ILE A 75 22.66 2.26 0.65
C ILE A 75 23.07 0.97 -0.07
N VAL A 76 22.38 -0.13 0.24
CA VAL A 76 22.65 -1.43 -0.38
C VAL A 76 21.78 -1.62 -1.62
N THR A 77 20.48 -1.33 -1.51
CA THR A 77 19.52 -1.51 -2.61
C THR A 77 18.20 -0.78 -2.34
N THR A 78 17.29 -0.78 -3.32
CA THR A 78 15.93 -0.25 -3.18
C THR A 78 14.89 -1.25 -3.65
N TYR A 79 13.70 -1.17 -3.06
CA TYR A 79 12.52 -1.89 -3.50
C TYR A 79 11.34 -0.93 -3.69
N PRO A 80 10.77 -0.81 -4.90
CA PRO A 80 11.25 -1.43 -6.15
C PRO A 80 12.66 -0.95 -6.54
N PRO A 81 13.38 -1.71 -7.40
CA PRO A 81 14.68 -1.28 -7.90
C PRO A 81 14.54 0.04 -8.68
N VAL A 82 15.38 1.02 -8.35
CA VAL A 82 15.49 2.28 -9.09
C VAL A 82 16.96 2.55 -9.43
N PRO A 83 17.26 3.27 -10.52
CA PRO A 83 18.64 3.56 -10.91
C PRO A 83 19.38 4.34 -9.82
N GLN A 84 20.64 3.99 -9.56
CA GLN A 84 21.45 4.68 -8.53
C GLN A 84 21.60 6.18 -8.82
N SER A 85 21.58 6.59 -10.09
CA SER A 85 21.60 7.99 -10.50
C SER A 85 20.45 8.83 -9.94
N SER A 86 19.31 8.21 -9.58
CA SER A 86 18.16 8.92 -9.01
C SER A 86 18.21 9.06 -7.49
N TYR A 87 19.14 8.39 -6.80
CA TYR A 87 19.21 8.41 -5.33
C TYR A 87 19.37 9.82 -4.75
N PRO A 88 20.25 10.71 -5.29
CA PRO A 88 20.39 12.05 -4.75
C PRO A 88 19.10 12.87 -4.86
N GLU A 89 18.29 12.65 -5.89
CA GLU A 89 17.00 13.33 -6.05
C GLU A 89 15.97 12.78 -5.06
N LEU A 90 15.88 11.45 -4.95
CA LEU A 90 14.93 10.77 -4.06
C LEU A 90 15.21 11.07 -2.58
N LEU A 91 16.49 11.21 -2.20
CA LEU A 91 16.90 11.45 -0.83
C LEU A 91 17.07 12.94 -0.49
N ARG A 92 16.99 13.84 -1.47
CA ARG A 92 17.22 15.29 -1.29
C ARG A 92 16.46 15.91 -0.12
N HIS A 93 15.23 15.46 0.10
CA HIS A 93 14.33 15.96 1.14
C HIS A 93 13.93 14.86 2.12
N ALA A 94 14.58 13.70 2.06
CA ALA A 94 14.31 12.60 2.96
C ALA A 94 15.11 12.82 4.25
N ASP A 95 14.42 12.67 5.38
CA ASP A 95 15.06 12.64 6.69
C ASP A 95 15.64 11.24 6.93
N LEU A 96 16.98 11.14 6.94
CA LEU A 96 17.68 9.87 7.11
C LEU A 96 17.58 9.32 8.55
N ASP A 97 17.24 10.16 9.53
CA ASP A 97 17.10 9.72 10.93
C ASP A 97 15.77 8.97 11.16
N ARG A 98 14.84 9.07 10.20
CA ARG A 98 13.60 8.27 10.18
C ARG A 98 13.80 6.85 9.64
N ARG A 99 15.05 6.41 9.51
CA ARG A 99 15.37 5.01 9.22
C ARG A 99 14.81 4.13 10.32
N GLU A 100 14.10 3.08 9.92
CA GLU A 100 13.54 2.08 10.82
C GLU A 100 14.46 0.87 10.84
N ASP A 101 14.92 0.47 12.03
CA ASP A 101 15.73 -0.73 12.20
C ASP A 101 14.95 -1.99 11.77
N ALA A 102 15.59 -2.89 11.02
CA ALA A 102 14.95 -4.06 10.46
C ALA A 102 14.49 -5.05 11.53
N VAL A 103 15.28 -5.23 12.60
CA VAL A 103 14.95 -6.12 13.72
C VAL A 103 13.76 -5.56 14.49
N ALA A 104 13.78 -4.26 14.80
CA ALA A 104 12.67 -3.58 15.45
C ALA A 104 11.37 -3.67 14.63
N LEU A 105 11.45 -3.52 13.31
CA LEU A 105 10.32 -3.66 12.39
C LEU A 105 9.70 -5.06 12.40
N THR A 106 10.50 -6.12 12.54
CA THR A 106 9.97 -7.50 12.67
C THR A 106 9.33 -7.76 14.03
N ALA A 107 9.90 -7.19 15.09
CA ALA A 107 9.41 -7.37 16.46
C ALA A 107 8.07 -6.65 16.70
N GLN A 108 7.77 -5.63 15.90
CA GLN A 108 6.47 -4.96 15.90
C GLN A 108 5.37 -5.90 15.38
N LYS A 109 4.79 -6.68 16.31
CA LYS A 109 3.59 -7.48 16.07
C LYS A 109 2.49 -6.56 15.52
N PRO A 110 1.86 -6.86 14.37
CA PRO A 110 0.76 -6.03 13.88
C PRO A 110 -0.31 -5.99 14.96
N ARG A 111 -0.59 -4.80 15.50
CA ARG A 111 -1.73 -4.56 16.38
C ARG A 111 -2.99 -4.72 15.53
N VAL A 112 -3.40 -5.97 15.35
CA VAL A 112 -4.75 -6.29 14.87
C VAL A 112 -5.67 -5.93 16.03
N SER A 113 -6.11 -4.68 16.08
CA SER A 113 -7.23 -4.32 16.94
C SER A 113 -8.45 -5.09 16.41
N PRO A 114 -9.02 -6.03 17.17
CA PRO A 114 -10.24 -6.69 16.75
C PRO A 114 -11.35 -5.65 16.78
N ARG A 115 -11.67 -5.07 15.63
CA ARG A 115 -12.91 -4.31 15.45
C ARG A 115 -14.05 -5.32 15.47
N LEU A 116 -14.47 -5.74 16.67
CA LEU A 116 -15.70 -6.49 16.87
C LEU A 116 -16.87 -5.54 16.59
N PRO A 117 -17.75 -5.81 15.61
CA PRO A 117 -18.99 -5.07 15.47
C PRO A 117 -19.89 -5.42 16.65
N HIS A 118 -20.19 -4.44 17.51
CA HIS A 118 -21.20 -4.59 18.56
C HIS A 118 -22.58 -4.79 17.91
N LEU A 119 -23.03 -6.04 17.83
CA LEU A 119 -24.42 -6.38 17.52
C LEU A 119 -25.29 -5.98 18.72
N LYS A 120 -25.93 -4.82 18.59
CA LYS A 120 -26.94 -4.33 19.53
C LYS A 120 -28.16 -5.26 19.44
N ARG A 121 -28.27 -6.25 20.33
CA ARG A 121 -29.50 -7.02 20.55
C ARG A 121 -30.59 -6.02 20.98
N ARG A 122 -31.61 -5.83 20.14
CA ARG A 122 -32.85 -5.15 20.53
C ARG A 122 -33.65 -6.11 21.43
N GLY A 123 -33.99 -5.65 22.62
CA GLY A 123 -35.11 -6.17 23.42
C GLY A 123 -36.41 -5.50 23.01
#